data_AF-A0A2T2VJT6-F1
#
_entry.id   AF-A0A2T2VJT6-F1
#
_cell.length_a   1.000
_cell.length_b   1.000
_cell.length_c   1.000
_cell.angle_alpha   90.00
_cell.angle_beta   90.00
_cell.angle_gamma   90.00
#
_symmetry.space_group_name_H-M   'P 1'
#
loop_
_entity.id
_entity.type
_entity.pdbx_description
1 polymer ?
#
loop_
_entity_poly.entity_id
_entity_poly.type
_entity_poly.pdbx_seq_one_letter_code
_entity_poly.pdbx_strand_id
1 'polypeptide(L)'
;MNTTWKEWQNEHPGTLLLSTETGYNRNYRQTPYTGYEESKQIMFPVEARSDKIHPKEMVLGIEVNNTYKAYPFSVLEKRPSSIITDEVGGKTILIEFNPKEKSTKVLNEAVNFFTMFWFAWYTFHPNTEILK
;
A
#
# COMPACT_ATOMS: atom_id res chain seq x y z
N MET A 1 2.62 -2.08 9.39
CA MET A 1 1.18 -1.89 9.64
C MET A 1 0.79 -0.52 9.09
N ASN A 2 -0.26 -0.41 8.29
CA ASN A 2 -0.90 0.86 7.94
C ASN A 2 -2.28 0.92 8.63
N THR A 3 -2.72 2.11 9.04
CA THR A 3 -4.01 2.33 9.72
C THR A 3 -4.56 3.69 9.31
N THR A 4 -5.86 3.91 9.49
CA THR A 4 -6.46 5.23 9.25
C THR A 4 -6.30 6.13 10.45
N TRP A 5 -6.35 7.46 10.23
CA TRP A 5 -6.26 8.43 11.31
C TRP A 5 -7.34 8.20 12.39
N LYS A 6 -8.54 7.78 11.98
CA LYS A 6 -9.66 7.51 12.90
C LYS A 6 -9.36 6.31 13.81
N GLU A 7 -8.86 5.21 13.26
CA GLU A 7 -8.47 4.03 14.04
C GLU A 7 -7.34 4.37 15.01
N TRP A 8 -6.29 5.03 14.52
CA TRP A 8 -5.17 5.49 15.34
C TRP A 8 -5.65 6.36 16.51
N GLN A 9 -6.53 7.33 16.25
CA GLN A 9 -7.04 8.23 17.28
C GLN A 9 -7.88 7.49 18.33
N ASN A 10 -8.63 6.46 17.94
CA ASN A 10 -9.38 5.63 18.88
C ASN A 10 -8.44 4.82 19.80
N GLU A 11 -7.35 4.28 19.25
CA GLU A 11 -6.36 3.49 20.01
C GLU A 11 -5.42 4.38 20.85
N HIS A 12 -5.17 5.61 20.39
CA HIS A 12 -4.23 6.55 20.98
C HIS A 12 -4.85 7.94 21.16
N PRO A 13 -5.84 8.09 22.06
CA PRO A 13 -6.61 9.33 22.22
C PRO A 13 -5.77 10.52 22.73
N GLY A 14 -4.61 10.25 23.35
CA GLY A 14 -3.67 11.27 23.80
C GLY A 14 -2.69 11.78 22.73
N THR A 15 -2.80 11.30 21.47
CA THR A 15 -1.92 11.76 20.37
C THR A 15 -2.09 13.26 20.16
N LEU A 16 -0.98 14.00 20.14
CA LEU A 16 -0.96 15.42 19.83
C LEU A 16 -0.85 15.62 18.31
N LEU A 17 -1.56 16.62 17.78
CA LEU A 17 -1.50 17.06 16.39
C LEU A 17 -0.94 18.48 16.31
N LEU A 18 -0.14 18.77 15.29
CA LEU A 18 0.30 20.13 15.00
C LEU A 18 -0.90 21.01 14.61
N SER A 19 -0.92 22.24 15.11
CA SER A 19 -1.96 23.21 14.77
C SER A 19 -1.92 23.59 13.28
N THR A 20 -3.09 23.77 12.69
CA THR A 20 -3.23 24.36 11.34
C THR A 20 -3.12 25.89 11.36
N GLU A 21 -3.06 26.52 12.54
CA GLU A 21 -2.85 27.97 12.74
C GLU A 21 -1.39 28.35 12.48
N THR A 22 -0.98 28.25 11.23
CA THR A 22 0.42 28.45 10.81
C THR A 22 0.75 29.90 10.44
N GLY A 23 -0.24 30.79 10.42
CA GLY A 23 -0.11 32.15 9.87
C GLY A 23 -0.25 32.23 8.33
N TYR A 24 -0.48 31.10 7.65
CA TYR A 24 -0.67 31.04 6.20
C TYR A 24 -2.12 30.67 5.83
N ASN A 25 -2.61 31.25 4.74
CA ASN A 25 -3.92 30.89 4.16
C ASN A 25 -3.78 29.65 3.26
N ARG A 26 -3.77 28.45 3.88
CA ARG A 26 -3.75 27.18 3.18
C ARG A 26 -4.82 26.24 3.71
N ASN A 27 -5.68 25.75 2.82
CA ASN A 27 -6.67 24.74 3.16
C ASN A 27 -6.06 23.33 3.11
N TYR A 28 -5.59 22.83 4.25
CA TYR A 28 -5.04 21.46 4.36
C TYR A 28 -6.09 20.35 4.26
N ARG A 29 -7.38 20.68 4.14
CA ARG A 29 -8.44 19.69 3.88
C ARG A 29 -8.59 19.33 2.40
N GLN A 30 -7.96 20.09 1.50
CA GLN A 30 -8.02 19.86 0.07
C GLN A 30 -6.71 19.25 -0.42
N THR A 31 -6.81 18.17 -1.21
CA THR A 31 -5.64 17.61 -1.89
C THR A 31 -5.14 18.60 -2.96
N PRO A 32 -3.85 18.97 -2.96
CA PRO A 32 -3.28 19.75 -4.06
C PRO A 32 -3.01 18.90 -5.31
N TYR A 33 -3.19 17.58 -5.21
CA TYR A 33 -2.86 16.59 -6.26
C TYR A 33 -4.11 15.95 -6.86
N THR A 34 -5.15 16.74 -7.13
CA THR A 34 -6.36 16.26 -7.81
C THR A 34 -6.01 15.59 -9.14
N GLY A 35 -6.55 14.38 -9.40
CA GLY A 35 -6.30 13.65 -10.65
C GLY A 35 -4.97 12.88 -10.67
N TYR A 36 -4.16 12.97 -9.61
CA TYR A 36 -2.84 12.34 -9.58
C TYR A 36 -2.95 10.82 -9.64
N GLU A 37 -3.79 10.21 -8.80
CA GLU A 37 -3.90 8.75 -8.67
C GLU A 37 -4.53 8.10 -9.90
N GLU A 38 -5.39 8.83 -10.61
CA GLU A 38 -6.10 8.39 -11.81
C GLU A 38 -5.23 8.47 -13.08
N SER A 39 -4.22 9.34 -13.07
CA SER A 39 -3.29 9.48 -14.19
C SER A 39 -2.30 8.31 -14.24
N LYS A 40 -1.99 7.83 -15.44
CA LYS A 40 -0.88 6.89 -15.65
C LYS A 40 0.50 7.55 -15.69
N GLN A 41 0.57 8.88 -15.73
CA GLN A 41 1.84 9.60 -15.81
C GLN A 41 2.64 9.45 -14.51
N ILE A 42 3.88 9.01 -14.63
CA ILE A 42 4.87 9.03 -13.55
C ILE A 42 5.72 10.30 -13.74
N MET A 43 5.69 11.19 -12.75
CA MET A 43 6.29 12.53 -12.82
C MET A 43 7.83 12.49 -12.91
N PHE A 44 8.44 11.46 -12.33
CA PHE A 44 9.89 11.27 -12.31
C PHE A 44 10.29 9.98 -13.05
N PRO A 45 11.49 9.92 -13.65
CA PRO A 45 12.02 8.69 -14.22
C PRO A 45 12.13 7.58 -13.17
N VAL A 46 11.97 6.33 -13.62
CA VAL A 46 12.16 5.12 -12.81
C VAL A 46 12.93 4.10 -13.64
N GLU A 47 13.73 3.29 -12.95
CA GLU A 47 14.61 2.29 -13.59
C GLU A 47 13.85 1.14 -14.26
N ALA A 48 12.66 0.79 -13.75
CA ALA A 48 11.82 -0.25 -14.34
C ALA A 48 10.33 0.14 -14.31
N ARG A 49 9.59 -0.30 -15.35
CA ARG A 49 8.15 -0.04 -15.51
C ARG A 49 7.42 -1.27 -16.02
N SER A 50 6.15 -1.39 -15.64
CA SER A 50 5.28 -2.46 -16.09
C SER A 50 3.84 -1.97 -16.24
N ASP A 51 3.25 -2.23 -17.39
CA ASP A 51 1.86 -1.89 -17.71
C ASP A 51 0.85 -2.97 -17.28
N LYS A 52 1.31 -4.00 -16.55
CA LYS A 52 0.45 -5.12 -16.07
C LYS A 52 -0.67 -4.65 -15.15
N ILE A 53 -0.42 -3.63 -14.32
CA ILE A 53 -1.41 -2.99 -13.44
C ILE A 53 -1.22 -1.47 -13.50
N HIS A 54 -2.21 -0.71 -13.02
CA HIS A 54 -2.13 0.75 -13.01
C HIS A 54 -0.87 1.20 -12.24
N PRO A 55 -0.06 2.15 -12.74
CA PRO A 55 1.20 2.55 -12.08
C PRO A 55 0.98 3.05 -10.66
N LYS A 56 -0.16 3.68 -10.37
CA LYS A 56 -0.55 4.16 -9.04
C LYS A 56 -1.54 3.24 -8.33
N GLU A 57 -1.62 1.99 -8.76
CA GLU A 57 -2.29 0.95 -7.97
C GLU A 57 -1.55 0.77 -6.65
N MET A 58 -2.25 0.79 -5.52
CA MET A 58 -1.67 0.41 -4.24
C MET A 58 -1.43 -1.09 -4.20
N VAL A 59 -0.22 -1.48 -3.82
CA VAL A 59 0.15 -2.88 -3.63
C VAL A 59 0.72 -3.09 -2.24
N LEU A 60 0.41 -4.24 -1.65
CA LEU A 60 1.26 -4.81 -0.62
C LEU A 60 2.34 -5.61 -1.33
N GLY A 61 3.60 -5.20 -1.18
CA GLY A 61 4.77 -5.96 -1.61
C GLY A 61 5.32 -6.78 -0.45
N ILE A 62 5.64 -8.04 -0.71
CA ILE A 62 6.22 -8.98 0.27
C ILE A 62 7.54 -9.51 -0.27
N GLU A 63 8.55 -9.54 0.60
CA GLU A 63 9.86 -10.10 0.32
C GLU A 63 10.18 -11.23 1.30
N VAL A 64 10.45 -12.42 0.75
CA VAL A 64 10.90 -13.60 1.51
C VAL A 64 11.90 -14.38 0.68
N ASN A 65 13.08 -14.69 1.24
CA ASN A 65 14.10 -15.54 0.61
C ASN A 65 14.38 -15.18 -0.86
N ASN A 66 14.55 -13.88 -1.15
CA ASN A 66 14.81 -13.37 -2.49
C ASN A 66 13.67 -13.62 -3.53
N THR A 67 12.48 -13.98 -3.03
CA THR A 67 11.23 -14.03 -3.78
C THR A 67 10.38 -12.82 -3.41
N TYR A 68 9.82 -12.19 -4.44
CA TYR A 68 9.06 -10.95 -4.31
C TYR A 68 7.66 -11.18 -4.84
N LYS A 69 6.63 -10.78 -4.08
CA LYS A 69 5.24 -10.90 -4.52
C LYS A 69 4.46 -9.64 -4.19
N ALA A 70 3.75 -9.13 -5.18
CA ALA A 70 2.88 -7.98 -5.07
C ALA A 70 1.42 -8.43 -5.02
N TYR A 71 0.67 -7.81 -4.12
CA TYR A 71 -0.77 -8.03 -3.90
C TYR A 71 -1.50 -6.72 -4.18
N PRO A 72 -2.04 -6.53 -5.41
CA PRO A 72 -2.79 -5.33 -5.77
C PRO A 72 -4.07 -5.21 -4.95
N PHE A 73 -4.35 -4.01 -4.43
CA PHE A 73 -5.52 -3.79 -3.58
C PHE A 73 -6.82 -4.03 -4.34
N SER A 74 -6.89 -3.65 -5.62
CA SER A 74 -8.03 -3.93 -6.50
C SER A 74 -8.30 -5.42 -6.72
N VAL A 75 -7.30 -6.28 -6.54
CA VAL A 75 -7.46 -7.74 -6.54
C VAL A 75 -7.95 -8.21 -5.18
N LEU A 76 -7.34 -7.71 -4.09
CA LEU A 76 -7.75 -8.04 -2.72
C LEU A 76 -9.19 -7.64 -2.41
N GLU A 77 -9.64 -6.47 -2.87
CA GLU A 77 -11.02 -5.95 -2.72
C GLU A 77 -12.08 -6.86 -3.34
N LYS A 78 -11.71 -7.62 -4.39
CA LYS A 78 -12.64 -8.53 -5.09
C LYS A 78 -12.71 -9.92 -4.48
N ARG A 79 -11.85 -10.24 -3.49
CA ARG A 79 -11.84 -11.57 -2.88
C ARG A 79 -12.98 -11.69 -1.86
N PRO A 80 -13.57 -12.90 -1.72
CA PRO A 80 -14.65 -13.13 -0.77
C PRO A 80 -14.19 -13.15 0.69
N SER A 81 -12.90 -13.40 0.94
CA SER A 81 -12.30 -13.48 2.28
C SER A 81 -11.37 -12.29 2.50
N SER A 82 -11.45 -11.68 3.69
CA SER A 82 -10.48 -10.68 4.16
C SER A 82 -9.13 -11.28 4.51
N ILE A 83 -9.07 -12.59 4.79
CA ILE A 83 -7.82 -13.30 5.04
C ILE A 83 -7.37 -14.02 3.77
N ILE A 84 -6.12 -13.79 3.40
CA ILE A 84 -5.41 -14.42 2.30
C ILE A 84 -4.25 -15.21 2.90
N THR A 85 -4.24 -16.52 2.63
CA THR A 85 -3.09 -17.39 2.89
C THR A 85 -2.38 -17.64 1.58
N ASP A 86 -1.08 -17.41 1.55
CA ASP A 86 -0.26 -17.58 0.35
C ASP A 86 1.12 -18.12 0.72
N GLU A 87 1.84 -18.67 -0.25
CA GLU A 87 3.22 -19.12 -0.08
C GLU A 87 4.16 -18.21 -0.87
N VAL A 88 5.17 -17.67 -0.20
CA VAL A 88 6.18 -16.79 -0.81
C VAL A 88 7.55 -17.24 -0.32
N GLY A 89 8.45 -17.58 -1.25
CA GLY A 89 9.81 -18.00 -0.90
C GLY A 89 9.87 -19.17 0.09
N GLY A 90 8.89 -20.09 0.05
CA GLY A 90 8.77 -21.24 0.96
C GLY A 90 8.23 -20.92 2.36
N LYS A 91 7.76 -19.69 2.63
CA LYS A 91 7.09 -19.32 3.88
C LYS A 91 5.59 -19.09 3.63
N THR A 92 4.76 -19.65 4.49
CA THR A 92 3.32 -19.32 4.51
C THR A 92 3.12 -17.93 5.09
N ILE A 93 2.40 -17.10 4.35
CA ILE A 93 2.06 -15.72 4.69
C ILE A 93 0.55 -15.63 4.88
N LEU A 94 0.14 -15.04 6.01
CA LEU A 94 -1.24 -14.66 6.25
C LEU A 94 -1.35 -13.15 6.14
N ILE A 95 -2.23 -12.70 5.25
CA ILE A 95 -2.51 -11.29 4.98
C ILE A 95 -3.98 -11.06 5.31
N GLU A 96 -4.24 -10.10 6.17
CA GLU A 96 -5.57 -9.54 6.38
C GLU A 96 -5.71 -8.26 5.55
N PHE A 97 -6.78 -8.15 4.78
CA PHE A 97 -7.16 -6.97 4.02
C PHE A 97 -8.48 -6.41 4.53
N ASN A 98 -8.49 -5.12 4.85
CA ASN A 98 -9.70 -4.38 5.21
C ASN A 98 -10.14 -3.53 4.01
N PRO A 99 -11.22 -3.92 3.28
CA PRO A 99 -11.67 -3.20 2.09
C PRO A 99 -12.24 -1.82 2.41
N LYS A 100 -12.79 -1.61 3.60
CA LYS A 100 -13.38 -0.33 4.00
C LYS A 100 -12.32 0.74 4.20
N GLU A 101 -11.24 0.36 4.88
CA GLU A 101 -10.14 1.26 5.25
C GLU A 101 -8.99 1.22 4.24
N LYS A 102 -9.05 0.33 3.24
CA LYS A 102 -8.01 0.05 2.25
C LYS A 102 -6.65 -0.17 2.91
N SER A 103 -6.61 -1.07 3.88
CA SER A 103 -5.41 -1.37 4.67
C SER A 103 -5.08 -2.87 4.66
N THR A 104 -3.81 -3.18 4.91
CA THR A 104 -3.29 -4.56 4.95
C THR A 104 -2.51 -4.81 6.22
N LYS A 105 -2.71 -5.98 6.81
CA LYS A 105 -1.92 -6.47 7.95
C LYS A 105 -1.34 -7.83 7.63
N VAL A 106 -0.02 -7.97 7.72
CA VAL A 106 0.64 -9.27 7.65
C VAL A 106 0.62 -9.85 9.07
N LEU A 107 -0.05 -10.99 9.26
CA LEU A 107 -0.32 -11.55 10.59
C LEU A 107 0.83 -12.42 11.13
N ASN A 108 1.70 -12.92 10.25
CA ASN A 108 2.85 -13.74 10.63
C ASN A 108 4.05 -12.84 10.93
N GLU A 109 4.65 -12.97 12.12
CA GLU A 109 5.80 -12.16 12.50
C GLU A 109 7.07 -12.51 11.65
N ALA A 110 7.95 -11.52 11.50
CA ALA A 110 9.23 -11.58 10.77
C ALA A 110 9.16 -11.78 9.24
N VAL A 111 8.41 -10.91 8.54
CA VAL A 111 8.46 -10.80 7.06
C VAL A 111 8.62 -9.34 6.68
N ASN A 112 9.47 -9.05 5.71
CA ASN A 112 9.59 -7.71 5.15
C ASN A 112 8.42 -7.47 4.20
N PHE A 113 7.67 -6.40 4.46
CA PHE A 113 6.57 -6.00 3.61
C PHE A 113 6.47 -4.48 3.53
N PHE A 114 5.97 -4.00 2.40
CA PHE A 114 5.79 -2.59 2.13
C PHE A 114 4.45 -2.35 1.45
N THR A 115 3.77 -1.28 1.82
CA THR A 115 2.58 -0.82 1.11
C THR A 115 2.94 0.45 0.34
N MET A 116 2.90 0.39 -0.99
CA MET A 116 3.29 1.50 -1.86
C MET A 116 2.61 1.42 -3.22
N PHE A 117 2.76 2.45 -4.05
CA PHE A 117 2.30 2.41 -5.44
C PHE A 117 3.10 1.39 -6.26
N TRP A 118 2.41 0.75 -7.21
CA TRP A 118 2.99 -0.25 -8.12
C TRP A 118 4.25 0.22 -8.82
N PHE A 119 4.27 1.45 -9.35
CA PHE A 119 5.43 1.97 -10.06
C PHE A 119 6.68 2.01 -9.15
N ALA A 120 6.52 2.34 -7.87
CA ALA A 120 7.61 2.39 -6.91
C ALA A 120 8.08 0.98 -6.56
N TRP A 121 7.16 0.06 -6.26
CA TRP A 121 7.51 -1.33 -5.97
C TRP A 121 8.24 -2.01 -7.14
N TYR A 122 7.69 -1.87 -8.35
CA TYR A 122 8.22 -2.51 -9.55
C TYR A 122 9.61 -1.98 -9.94
N THR A 123 9.92 -0.73 -9.60
CA THR A 123 11.26 -0.14 -9.79
C THR A 123 12.34 -0.97 -9.09
N PHE A 124 12.06 -1.46 -7.88
CA PHE A 124 13.02 -2.23 -7.08
C PHE A 124 12.91 -3.74 -7.29
N HIS A 125 11.72 -4.23 -7.65
CA HIS A 125 11.43 -5.67 -7.77
C HIS A 125 10.80 -6.02 -9.12
N PRO A 126 11.50 -5.84 -10.27
CA PRO A 126 10.93 -6.05 -11.60
C PRO A 126 10.56 -7.51 -11.90
N ASN A 127 11.14 -8.46 -11.16
CA ASN A 127 10.85 -9.90 -11.23
C ASN A 127 9.75 -10.34 -10.26
N THR A 128 9.04 -9.39 -9.62
CA THR A 128 7.96 -9.70 -8.68
C THR A 128 6.85 -10.53 -9.33
N GLU A 129 6.40 -11.54 -8.59
CA GLU A 129 5.12 -12.19 -8.86
C GLU A 129 3.99 -11.20 -8.54
N ILE A 130 2.84 -11.38 -9.19
CA ILE A 130 1.64 -10.58 -8.95
C ILE A 130 0.51 -11.54 -8.63
N LEU A 131 -0.16 -11.31 -7.51
CA LEU A 131 -1.40 -12.02 -7.20
C LEU A 131 -2.45 -11.70 -8.29
N LYS A 132 -3.02 -12.75 -8.87
CA LYS A 132 -4.07 -12.66 -9.90
C LYS A 132 -5.46 -12.71 -9.29
#